data_AF-A0AAD9SAH1-F1
#
_entry.id   AF-A0AAD9SAH1-F1
#
_cell.length_a   1.000
_cell.length_b   1.000
_cell.length_c   1.000
_cell.angle_alpha   90.00
_cell.angle_beta   90.00
_cell.angle_gamma   90.00
#
_symmetry.space_group_name_H-M   'P 1'
#
loop_
_entity.id
_entity.type
_entity.pdbx_description
1 polymer ?
#
loop_
_entity_poly.entity_id
_entity_poly.type
_entity_poly.pdbx_seq_one_letter_code
_entity_poly.pdbx_strand_id
1 'polypeptide(L)'
;MELYGERTGEYGTDPAWDDIVPMPIEEAEGALAAIAYPEDYAEAVSYLRAVMAKKEYSPRSLRLTEHIISMNPAHYTVWLFRFSIVQGMKIAIPEEIEWLNQVSLENLKNYQIWHHRRLLMDHYYPSIESSPEEKVRLAKSEQEFLAQILAEDTKNYHVWSYRQYLVPKLGLFGEAELEAAEALIDEDVRNNSAWSHRFFIVFSDPANATPGSLSTEHDPKVSADIIDREVKYAEEKILLAPQNQSPWNYLRGVLVKGGRKVGSLQGLVERFVSDIGVEGSEKVTSSHALELLADIYAEKGENDKADLCLKRLGEKWDRIRFGYWEWKRASLKSN
;
A
#
# COMPACT_ATOMS: atom_id res chain seq x y z
N MET A 1 -49.38 17.55 -27.13
CA MET A 1 -48.52 18.47 -26.37
C MET A 1 -48.66 18.04 -24.91
N GLU A 2 -47.99 16.95 -24.55
CA GLU A 2 -47.93 16.46 -23.17
C GLU A 2 -47.00 17.42 -22.41
N LEU A 3 -47.62 18.33 -21.65
CA LEU A 3 -46.91 19.46 -21.02
C LEU A 3 -46.15 19.08 -19.74
N TYR A 4 -46.23 17.82 -19.29
CA TYR A 4 -45.46 17.28 -18.19
C TYR A 4 -45.18 15.81 -18.49
N GLY A 5 -43.95 15.49 -18.89
CA GLY A 5 -43.51 14.09 -18.95
C GLY A 5 -43.69 13.45 -17.58
N GLU A 6 -44.08 12.17 -17.55
CA GLU A 6 -44.25 11.44 -16.30
C GLU A 6 -42.95 11.53 -15.48
N ARG A 7 -43.05 12.19 -14.31
CA ARG A 7 -42.03 12.15 -13.28
C ARG A 7 -41.98 10.73 -12.74
N THR A 8 -40.98 9.99 -13.15
CA THR A 8 -40.73 8.61 -12.71
C THR A 8 -39.43 8.58 -11.92
N GLY A 9 -39.34 7.67 -10.94
CA GLY A 9 -38.15 7.50 -10.11
C GLY A 9 -38.13 8.32 -8.81
N GLU A 10 -37.11 8.07 -7.99
CA GLU A 10 -36.99 8.60 -6.62
C GLU A 10 -36.83 10.13 -6.62
N TYR A 11 -36.06 10.66 -7.56
CA TYR A 11 -35.74 12.08 -7.63
C TYR A 11 -36.81 12.88 -8.39
N GLY A 12 -37.34 12.34 -9.48
CA GLY A 12 -38.40 12.97 -10.27
C GLY A 12 -39.69 13.18 -9.49
N THR A 13 -39.98 12.32 -8.50
CA THR A 13 -41.20 12.41 -7.69
C THR A 13 -41.01 13.17 -6.37
N ASP A 14 -39.78 13.47 -5.98
CA ASP A 14 -39.47 14.25 -4.76
C ASP A 14 -39.61 15.75 -5.02
N PRO A 15 -40.56 16.45 -4.36
CA PRO A 15 -40.74 17.90 -4.51
C PRO A 15 -39.48 18.73 -4.21
N ALA A 16 -38.52 18.18 -3.45
CA ALA A 16 -37.25 18.81 -3.19
C ALA A 16 -36.34 18.90 -4.42
N TRP A 17 -36.72 18.33 -5.58
CA TRP A 17 -35.95 18.36 -6.82
C TRP A 17 -36.67 19.08 -7.98
N ASP A 18 -37.86 19.65 -7.73
CA ASP A 18 -38.71 20.31 -8.74
C ASP A 18 -38.05 21.48 -9.48
N ASP A 19 -37.06 22.14 -8.86
CA ASP A 19 -36.28 23.25 -9.44
C ASP A 19 -35.06 22.79 -10.25
N ILE A 20 -34.80 21.47 -10.30
CA ILE A 20 -33.73 20.85 -11.06
C ILE A 20 -34.31 20.18 -12.30
N VAL A 21 -33.81 20.57 -13.47
CA VAL A 21 -34.07 19.86 -14.72
C VAL A 21 -32.97 18.80 -14.86
N PRO A 22 -33.28 17.49 -14.83
CA PRO A 22 -32.28 16.44 -14.97
C PRO A 22 -31.57 16.52 -16.33
N MET A 23 -30.29 16.14 -16.36
CA MET A 23 -29.44 16.13 -17.56
C MET A 23 -28.99 14.72 -17.89
N PRO A 24 -29.77 13.93 -18.66
CA PRO A 24 -29.44 12.54 -18.99
C PRO A 24 -28.07 12.38 -19.65
N ILE A 25 -27.53 11.16 -19.60
CA ILE A 25 -26.37 10.78 -20.40
C ILE A 25 -26.86 10.59 -21.84
N GLU A 26 -26.26 11.31 -22.77
CA GLU A 26 -26.48 11.11 -24.21
C GLU A 26 -25.29 10.35 -24.79
N GLU A 27 -25.54 9.15 -25.31
CA GLU A 27 -24.55 8.36 -26.03
C GLU A 27 -24.82 8.45 -27.54
N ALA A 28 -23.76 8.51 -28.34
CA ALA A 28 -23.88 8.58 -29.79
C ALA A 28 -24.42 7.25 -30.37
N GLU A 29 -25.15 7.34 -31.48
CA GLU A 29 -25.59 6.16 -32.22
C GLU A 29 -24.39 5.28 -32.60
N GLY A 30 -24.46 3.99 -32.27
CA GLY A 30 -23.36 3.04 -32.51
C GLY A 30 -22.22 3.07 -31.48
N ALA A 31 -22.43 3.63 -30.28
CA ALA A 31 -21.44 3.60 -29.21
C ALA A 31 -20.96 2.17 -28.89
N LEU A 32 -19.64 1.95 -28.98
CA LEU A 32 -19.01 0.62 -28.91
C LEU A 32 -19.00 -0.02 -27.50
N ALA A 33 -19.41 0.72 -26.47
CA ALA A 33 -19.46 0.26 -25.08
C ALA A 33 -20.61 0.94 -24.30
N ALA A 34 -21.75 1.14 -24.97
CA ALA A 34 -22.96 1.65 -24.33
C ALA A 34 -23.37 0.75 -23.16
N ILE A 35 -23.55 1.35 -21.98
CA ILE A 35 -24.00 0.63 -20.80
C ILE A 35 -25.51 0.79 -20.70
N ALA A 36 -26.23 -0.33 -20.66
CA ALA A 36 -27.64 -0.34 -20.30
C ALA A 36 -27.77 -0.12 -18.78
N TYR A 37 -27.69 1.14 -18.35
CA TYR A 37 -27.78 1.50 -16.94
C TYR A 37 -29.15 1.12 -16.35
N PRO A 38 -29.21 0.63 -15.11
CA PRO A 38 -30.44 0.59 -14.33
C PRO A 38 -31.13 1.97 -14.29
N GLU A 39 -32.46 1.99 -14.30
CA GLU A 39 -33.26 3.23 -14.39
C GLU A 39 -32.97 4.18 -13.21
N ASP A 40 -32.81 3.63 -12.01
CA ASP A 40 -32.47 4.37 -10.78
C ASP A 40 -31.09 5.04 -10.86
N TYR A 41 -30.06 4.31 -11.33
CA TYR A 41 -28.73 4.88 -11.53
C TYR A 41 -28.72 5.95 -12.62
N ALA A 42 -29.39 5.68 -13.75
CA ALA A 42 -29.49 6.64 -14.86
C ALA A 42 -30.18 7.93 -14.43
N GLU A 43 -31.27 7.82 -13.65
CA GLU A 43 -31.97 8.96 -13.06
C GLU A 43 -31.05 9.74 -12.12
N ALA A 44 -30.45 9.10 -11.12
CA ALA A 44 -29.60 9.76 -10.14
C ALA A 44 -28.43 10.50 -10.81
N VAL A 45 -27.77 9.88 -11.80
CA VAL A 45 -26.66 10.51 -12.53
C VAL A 45 -27.14 11.69 -13.38
N SER A 46 -28.37 11.66 -13.90
CA SER A 46 -28.94 12.81 -14.62
C SER A 46 -29.12 14.03 -13.71
N TYR A 47 -29.57 13.82 -12.47
CA TYR A 47 -29.64 14.87 -11.46
C TYR A 47 -28.25 15.33 -11.01
N LEU A 48 -27.30 14.40 -10.86
CA LEU A 48 -25.90 14.72 -10.54
C LEU A 48 -25.31 15.69 -11.55
N ARG A 49 -25.46 15.38 -12.85
CA ARG A 49 -25.00 16.24 -13.95
C ARG A 49 -25.60 17.64 -13.86
N ALA A 50 -26.89 17.75 -13.53
CA ALA A 50 -27.58 19.02 -13.39
C ALA A 50 -27.06 19.86 -12.19
N VAL A 51 -26.92 19.26 -11.00
CA VAL A 51 -26.41 19.98 -9.82
C VAL A 51 -24.93 20.33 -9.95
N MET A 52 -24.14 19.50 -10.62
CA MET A 52 -22.75 19.79 -10.94
C MET A 52 -22.63 21.00 -11.88
N ALA A 53 -23.46 21.08 -12.92
CA ALA A 53 -23.47 22.20 -13.85
C ALA A 53 -23.82 23.53 -13.16
N LYS A 54 -24.72 23.49 -12.17
CA LYS A 54 -25.10 24.64 -11.33
C LYS A 54 -24.09 24.92 -10.19
N LYS A 55 -23.10 24.04 -9.97
CA LYS A 55 -22.22 24.06 -8.78
C LYS A 55 -23.01 24.15 -7.47
N GLU A 56 -24.08 23.36 -7.37
CA GLU A 56 -24.97 23.40 -6.21
C GLU A 56 -24.37 22.62 -5.02
N TYR A 57 -23.95 23.35 -4.00
CA TYR A 57 -23.47 22.78 -2.74
C TYR A 57 -24.57 22.86 -1.69
N SER A 58 -25.34 21.77 -1.56
CA SER A 58 -26.52 21.71 -0.70
C SER A 58 -26.64 20.35 0.01
N PRO A 59 -27.42 20.25 1.09
CA PRO A 59 -27.68 18.96 1.75
C PRO A 59 -28.29 17.90 0.82
N ARG A 60 -29.11 18.30 -0.16
CA ARG A 60 -29.69 17.37 -1.14
C ARG A 60 -28.64 16.88 -2.13
N SER A 61 -27.73 17.76 -2.59
CA SER A 61 -26.59 17.34 -3.41
C SER A 61 -25.69 16.37 -2.67
N LEU A 62 -25.44 16.57 -1.37
CA LEU A 62 -24.65 15.65 -0.56
C LEU A 62 -25.28 14.25 -0.50
N ARG A 63 -26.59 14.16 -0.19
CA ARG A 63 -27.31 12.87 -0.18
C ARG A 63 -27.35 12.20 -1.55
N LEU A 64 -27.50 12.98 -2.63
CA LEU A 64 -27.40 12.45 -3.99
C LEU A 64 -26.02 11.82 -4.25
N THR A 65 -24.93 12.47 -3.82
CA THR A 65 -23.59 11.87 -3.99
C THR A 65 -23.42 10.56 -3.21
N GLU A 66 -23.98 10.49 -2.01
CA GLU A 66 -23.96 9.27 -1.19
C GLU A 66 -24.69 8.11 -1.90
N HIS A 67 -25.91 8.36 -2.41
CA HIS A 67 -26.68 7.35 -3.14
C HIS A 67 -25.96 6.87 -4.41
N ILE A 68 -25.35 7.77 -5.18
CA ILE A 68 -24.59 7.36 -6.37
C ILE A 68 -23.35 6.56 -6.00
N ILE A 69 -22.68 6.90 -4.89
CA ILE A 69 -21.51 6.17 -4.39
C ILE A 69 -21.91 4.77 -3.92
N SER A 70 -23.08 4.59 -3.29
CA SER A 70 -23.54 3.25 -2.90
C SER A 70 -23.86 2.35 -4.09
N MET A 71 -24.25 2.93 -5.23
CA MET A 71 -24.45 2.18 -6.48
C MET A 71 -23.15 1.95 -7.27
N ASN A 72 -22.26 2.94 -7.32
CA ASN A 72 -21.00 2.88 -8.07
C ASN A 72 -19.89 3.68 -7.34
N PRO A 73 -19.20 3.05 -6.37
CA PRO A 73 -18.15 3.72 -5.61
C PRO A 73 -16.90 4.01 -6.46
N ALA A 74 -16.80 3.46 -7.68
CA ALA A 74 -15.67 3.74 -8.58
C ALA A 74 -15.87 5.03 -9.42
N HIS A 75 -17.04 5.67 -9.35
CA HIS A 75 -17.33 6.88 -10.12
C HIS A 75 -16.56 8.11 -9.58
N TYR A 76 -15.32 8.30 -10.03
CA TYR A 76 -14.42 9.34 -9.49
C TYR A 76 -14.97 10.78 -9.53
N THR A 77 -15.82 11.11 -10.50
CA THR A 77 -16.42 12.45 -10.61
C THR A 77 -17.35 12.77 -9.45
N VAL A 78 -18.15 11.82 -8.97
CA VAL A 78 -19.04 12.07 -7.83
C VAL A 78 -18.25 12.31 -6.55
N TRP A 79 -17.10 11.64 -6.37
CA TRP A 79 -16.20 11.89 -5.24
C TRP A 79 -15.60 13.30 -5.25
N LEU A 80 -15.14 13.77 -6.40
CA LEU A 80 -14.61 15.14 -6.53
C LEU A 80 -15.70 16.19 -6.26
N PHE A 81 -16.92 15.94 -6.75
CA PHE A 81 -18.05 16.82 -6.48
C PHE A 81 -18.48 16.77 -5.00
N ARG A 82 -18.51 15.59 -4.39
CA ARG A 82 -18.76 15.42 -2.95
C ARG A 82 -17.76 16.21 -2.12
N PHE A 83 -16.47 16.13 -2.43
CA PHE A 83 -15.44 16.93 -1.75
C PHE A 83 -15.68 18.44 -1.94
N SER A 84 -16.10 18.88 -3.12
CA SER A 84 -16.48 20.28 -3.37
C SER A 84 -17.68 20.71 -2.52
N ILE A 85 -18.66 19.83 -2.32
CA ILE A 85 -19.81 20.07 -1.43
C ILE A 85 -19.34 20.16 0.03
N VAL A 86 -18.51 19.24 0.50
CA VAL A 86 -17.92 19.24 1.85
C VAL A 86 -17.23 20.58 2.13
N GLN A 87 -16.44 21.07 1.18
CA GLN A 87 -15.77 22.38 1.30
C GLN A 87 -16.77 23.55 1.25
N GLY A 88 -17.68 23.54 0.27
CA GLY A 88 -18.64 24.63 0.06
C GLY A 88 -19.62 24.81 1.23
N MET A 89 -20.02 23.70 1.84
CA MET A 89 -20.92 23.68 3.00
C MET A 89 -20.18 23.75 4.34
N LYS A 90 -18.85 23.63 4.34
CA LYS A 90 -18.01 23.55 5.56
C LYS A 90 -18.45 22.43 6.50
N ILE A 91 -18.71 21.26 5.93
CA ILE A 91 -19.04 20.05 6.70
C ILE A 91 -17.85 19.73 7.62
N ALA A 92 -18.14 19.37 8.87
CA ALA A 92 -17.09 18.99 9.80
C ALA A 92 -16.40 17.71 9.30
N ILE A 93 -15.09 17.80 9.06
CA ILE A 93 -14.33 16.68 8.48
C ILE A 93 -14.41 15.39 9.33
N PRO A 94 -14.43 15.44 10.67
CA PRO A 94 -14.68 14.24 11.47
C PRO A 94 -16.01 13.53 11.14
N GLU A 95 -17.08 14.27 10.81
CA GLU A 95 -18.38 13.68 10.43
C GLU A 95 -18.29 12.97 9.07
N GLU A 96 -17.62 13.60 8.09
CA GLU A 96 -17.42 13.01 6.76
C GLU A 96 -16.47 11.79 6.82
N ILE A 97 -15.48 11.79 7.71
CA ILE A 97 -14.61 10.61 7.94
C ILE A 97 -15.43 9.46 8.51
N GLU A 98 -16.34 9.71 9.44
CA GLU A 98 -17.17 8.65 10.01
C GLU A 98 -18.07 8.01 8.96
N TRP A 99 -18.71 8.82 8.11
CA TRP A 99 -19.42 8.30 6.93
C TRP A 99 -18.49 7.49 6.02
N LEU A 100 -17.30 8.01 5.71
CA LEU A 100 -16.34 7.34 4.84
C LEU A 100 -15.84 6.01 5.43
N ASN A 101 -15.72 5.89 6.76
CA ASN A 101 -15.32 4.65 7.43
C ASN A 101 -16.31 3.52 7.07
N GLN A 102 -17.62 3.79 7.12
CA GLN A 102 -18.65 2.82 6.76
C GLN A 102 -18.52 2.39 5.29
N VAL A 103 -18.44 3.37 4.38
CA VAL A 103 -18.28 3.11 2.93
C VAL A 103 -17.02 2.30 2.62
N SER A 104 -15.93 2.54 3.37
CA SER A 104 -14.64 1.86 3.21
C SER A 104 -14.70 0.39 3.63
N LEU A 105 -15.41 0.08 4.71
CA LEU A 105 -15.58 -1.31 5.21
C LEU A 105 -16.39 -2.15 4.21
N GLU A 106 -17.34 -1.54 3.51
CA GLU A 106 -18.10 -2.19 2.44
C GLU A 106 -17.30 -2.34 1.13
N ASN A 107 -16.26 -1.51 0.93
CA ASN A 107 -15.56 -1.36 -0.34
C ASN A 107 -14.03 -1.32 -0.18
N LEU A 108 -13.46 -2.40 0.37
CA LEU A 108 -12.04 -2.49 0.79
C LEU A 108 -11.02 -2.13 -0.31
N LYS A 109 -11.33 -2.35 -1.59
CA LYS A 109 -10.41 -2.24 -2.74
C LYS A 109 -10.85 -1.18 -3.76
N ASN A 110 -11.02 0.05 -3.30
CA ASN A 110 -11.47 1.18 -4.12
C ASN A 110 -10.50 2.37 -4.03
N TYR A 111 -9.97 2.82 -5.17
CA TYR A 111 -9.02 3.94 -5.22
C TYR A 111 -9.64 5.27 -4.78
N GLN A 112 -10.90 5.52 -5.11
CA GLN A 112 -11.58 6.78 -4.88
C GLN A 112 -11.80 7.04 -3.39
N ILE A 113 -12.12 6.00 -2.62
CA ILE A 113 -12.27 6.07 -1.16
C ILE A 113 -10.98 6.56 -0.50
N TRP A 114 -9.85 5.91 -0.81
CA TRP A 114 -8.56 6.27 -0.20
C TRP A 114 -8.03 7.61 -0.71
N HIS A 115 -8.35 7.98 -1.95
CA HIS A 115 -8.07 9.31 -2.46
C HIS A 115 -8.91 10.38 -1.76
N HIS A 116 -10.22 10.16 -1.59
CA HIS A 116 -11.13 11.07 -0.87
C HIS A 116 -10.68 11.23 0.58
N ARG A 117 -10.33 10.13 1.27
CA ARG A 117 -9.77 10.17 2.63
C ARG A 117 -8.53 11.08 2.70
N ARG A 118 -7.62 10.96 1.73
CA ARG A 118 -6.44 11.83 1.63
C ARG A 118 -6.81 13.31 1.41
N LEU A 119 -7.78 13.61 0.55
CA LEU A 119 -8.26 14.99 0.35
C LEU A 119 -8.84 15.59 1.63
N LEU A 120 -9.62 14.81 2.38
CA LEU A 120 -10.13 15.20 3.69
C LEU A 120 -9.00 15.49 4.67
N MET A 121 -7.97 14.63 4.73
CA MET A 121 -6.78 14.83 5.56
C MET A 121 -5.97 16.08 5.16
N ASP A 122 -5.77 16.30 3.86
CA ASP A 122 -5.06 17.48 3.33
C ASP A 122 -5.83 18.78 3.63
N HIS A 123 -7.16 18.73 3.62
CA HIS A 123 -8.00 19.88 3.97
C HIS A 123 -8.06 20.14 5.48
N TYR A 124 -8.14 19.09 6.29
CA TYR A 124 -8.37 19.19 7.73
C TYR A 124 -7.09 19.49 8.52
N TYR A 125 -5.97 18.86 8.15
CA TYR A 125 -4.72 18.96 8.91
C TYR A 125 -4.27 20.41 9.22
N PRO A 126 -4.30 21.36 8.27
CA PRO A 126 -3.94 22.76 8.55
C PRO A 126 -4.75 23.42 9.68
N SER A 127 -5.98 22.95 9.93
CA SER A 127 -6.83 23.49 11.00
C SER A 127 -6.48 22.96 12.39
N ILE A 128 -5.75 21.84 12.48
CA ILE A 128 -5.39 21.19 13.73
C ILE A 128 -3.87 21.11 13.96
N GLU A 129 -3.05 21.55 13.00
CA GLU A 129 -1.59 21.40 13.04
C GLU A 129 -0.96 21.94 14.32
N SER A 130 -1.50 23.05 14.84
CA SER A 130 -1.05 23.73 16.05
C SER A 130 -1.63 23.15 17.35
N SER A 131 -2.55 22.18 17.29
CA SER A 131 -3.13 21.49 18.46
C SER A 131 -2.56 20.08 18.59
N PRO A 132 -1.65 19.83 19.55
CA PRO A 132 -1.15 18.49 19.83
C PRO A 132 -2.26 17.49 20.19
N GLU A 133 -3.27 17.93 20.95
CA GLU A 133 -4.35 17.07 21.42
C GLU A 133 -5.20 16.55 20.26
N GLU A 134 -5.57 17.42 19.32
CA GLU A 134 -6.37 17.04 18.15
C GLU A 134 -5.57 16.15 17.19
N LYS A 135 -4.26 16.39 17.02
CA LYS A 135 -3.40 15.49 16.24
C LYS A 135 -3.30 14.09 16.84
N VAL A 136 -3.15 13.99 18.16
CA VAL A 136 -3.13 12.68 18.85
C VAL A 136 -4.48 11.98 18.72
N ARG A 137 -5.59 12.72 18.86
CA ARG A 137 -6.94 12.18 18.68
C ARG A 137 -7.13 11.62 17.25
N LEU A 138 -6.76 12.41 16.24
CA LEU A 138 -6.84 12.00 14.84
C LEU A 138 -5.93 10.79 14.54
N ALA A 139 -4.69 10.81 15.02
CA ALA A 139 -3.76 9.71 14.84
C ALA A 139 -4.31 8.40 15.40
N LYS A 140 -4.85 8.45 16.63
CA LYS A 140 -5.47 7.30 17.27
C LYS A 140 -6.67 6.78 16.47
N SER A 141 -7.59 7.65 16.06
CA SER A 141 -8.77 7.23 15.30
C SER A 141 -8.40 6.65 13.93
N GLU A 142 -7.43 7.24 13.24
CA GLU A 142 -6.92 6.69 11.98
C GLU A 142 -6.26 5.33 12.18
N GLN A 143 -5.37 5.20 13.17
CA GLN A 143 -4.71 3.93 13.46
C GLN A 143 -5.71 2.81 13.81
N GLU A 144 -6.72 3.10 14.63
CA GLU A 144 -7.80 2.16 14.97
C GLU A 144 -8.58 1.72 13.73
N PHE A 145 -8.94 2.67 12.86
CA PHE A 145 -9.66 2.36 11.62
C PHE A 145 -8.81 1.54 10.63
N LEU A 146 -7.53 1.91 10.43
CA LEU A 146 -6.64 1.16 9.55
C LEU A 146 -6.38 -0.26 10.08
N ALA A 147 -6.30 -0.44 11.40
CA ALA A 147 -6.19 -1.76 12.01
C ALA A 147 -7.42 -2.63 11.72
N GLN A 148 -8.63 -2.06 11.75
CA GLN A 148 -9.86 -2.78 11.37
C GLN A 148 -9.81 -3.26 9.92
N ILE A 149 -9.43 -2.40 8.97
CA ILE A 149 -9.33 -2.79 7.56
C ILE A 149 -8.24 -3.85 7.35
N LEU A 150 -7.09 -3.73 8.04
CA LEU A 150 -6.02 -4.72 7.96
C LEU A 150 -6.38 -6.06 8.60
N ALA A 151 -7.30 -6.09 9.57
CA ALA A 151 -7.83 -7.34 10.10
C ALA A 151 -8.63 -8.13 9.04
N GLU A 152 -9.29 -7.44 8.11
CA GLU A 152 -10.00 -8.06 6.98
C GLU A 152 -9.06 -8.45 5.82
N ASP A 153 -8.09 -7.59 5.49
CA ASP A 153 -7.06 -7.86 4.48
C ASP A 153 -5.71 -7.26 4.90
N THR A 154 -4.87 -8.09 5.53
CA THR A 154 -3.55 -7.71 6.05
C THR A 154 -2.57 -7.24 4.96
N LYS A 155 -2.92 -7.43 3.68
CA LYS A 155 -2.09 -7.09 2.52
C LYS A 155 -2.76 -6.04 1.63
N ASN A 156 -3.80 -5.35 2.12
CA ASN A 156 -4.48 -4.29 1.39
C ASN A 156 -3.52 -3.15 1.02
N TYR A 157 -3.20 -3.04 -0.27
CA TYR A 157 -2.21 -2.08 -0.78
C TYR A 157 -2.61 -0.63 -0.53
N HIS A 158 -3.90 -0.30 -0.62
CA HIS A 158 -4.38 1.06 -0.41
C HIS A 158 -4.18 1.51 1.03
N VAL A 159 -4.48 0.63 1.99
CA VAL A 159 -4.29 0.89 3.42
C VAL A 159 -2.83 1.14 3.73
N TRP A 160 -1.93 0.27 3.25
CA TRP A 160 -0.49 0.43 3.46
C TRP A 160 0.04 1.72 2.83
N SER A 161 -0.38 2.04 1.61
CA SER A 161 0.00 3.30 0.95
C SER A 161 -0.50 4.53 1.71
N TYR A 162 -1.73 4.50 2.20
CA TYR A 162 -2.32 5.58 2.98
C TYR A 162 -1.65 5.72 4.36
N ARG A 163 -1.33 4.59 5.01
CA ARG A 163 -0.59 4.56 6.28
C ARG A 163 0.79 5.22 6.15
N GLN A 164 1.53 4.91 5.08
CA GLN A 164 2.81 5.57 4.79
C GLN A 164 2.67 7.08 4.50
N TYR A 165 1.54 7.53 3.97
CA TYR A 165 1.24 8.95 3.84
C TYR A 165 0.94 9.62 5.19
N LEU A 166 0.21 8.93 6.09
CA LEU A 166 -0.16 9.47 7.40
C LEU A 166 1.02 9.59 8.35
N VAL A 167 1.93 8.61 8.36
CA VAL A 167 3.08 8.58 9.29
C VAL A 167 3.87 9.89 9.31
N PRO A 168 4.41 10.40 8.19
CA PRO A 168 5.14 11.67 8.20
C PRO A 168 4.23 12.87 8.47
N LYS A 169 2.98 12.83 8.01
CA LYS A 169 2.03 13.95 8.19
C LYS A 169 1.67 14.16 9.66
N LEU A 170 1.46 13.09 10.42
CA LEU A 170 1.08 13.14 11.83
C LEU A 170 2.26 12.94 12.79
N GLY A 171 3.49 12.79 12.26
CA GLY A 171 4.69 12.59 13.08
C GLY A 171 4.69 11.25 13.82
N LEU A 172 4.21 10.19 13.19
CA LEU A 172 4.04 8.85 13.80
C LEU A 172 5.27 7.96 13.63
N PHE A 173 6.42 8.51 13.21
CA PHE A 173 7.67 7.79 13.29
C PHE A 173 7.98 7.52 14.77
N GLY A 174 8.11 6.25 15.16
CA GLY A 174 8.36 5.89 16.54
C GLY A 174 8.11 4.42 16.86
N GLU A 175 8.31 4.08 18.13
CA GLU A 175 8.23 2.72 18.67
C GLU A 175 6.85 2.11 18.47
N ALA A 176 5.77 2.82 18.77
CA ALA A 176 4.40 2.30 18.63
C ALA A 176 4.06 1.84 17.19
N GLU A 177 4.51 2.58 16.17
CA GLU A 177 4.27 2.22 14.77
C GLU A 177 5.17 1.07 14.32
N LEU A 178 6.38 0.99 14.87
CA LEU A 178 7.29 -0.14 14.68
C LEU A 178 6.72 -1.42 15.30
N GLU A 179 6.25 -1.35 16.55
CA GLU A 179 5.58 -2.44 17.27
C GLU A 179 4.33 -2.93 16.53
N ALA A 180 3.54 -2.02 15.96
CA ALA A 180 2.39 -2.39 15.15
C ALA A 180 2.78 -3.16 13.88
N ALA A 181 3.91 -2.82 13.24
CA ALA A 181 4.45 -3.58 12.12
C ALA A 181 5.00 -4.95 12.57
N GLU A 182 5.66 -5.00 13.73
CA GLU A 182 6.16 -6.24 14.34
C GLU A 182 5.04 -7.21 14.66
N ALA A 183 3.94 -6.75 15.27
CA ALA A 183 2.78 -7.58 15.57
C ALA A 183 2.23 -8.28 14.31
N LEU A 184 2.15 -7.56 13.19
CA LEU A 184 1.70 -8.12 11.91
C LEU A 184 2.71 -9.11 11.29
N ILE A 185 4.01 -8.90 11.53
CA ILE A 185 5.07 -9.85 11.12
C ILE A 185 5.06 -11.09 12.03
N ASP A 186 4.75 -10.95 13.31
CA ASP A 186 4.67 -12.06 14.26
C ASP A 186 3.47 -12.95 13.97
N GLU A 187 2.35 -12.35 13.57
CA GLU A 187 1.17 -13.09 13.12
C GLU A 187 1.40 -13.81 11.78
N ASP A 188 1.93 -13.12 10.76
CA ASP A 188 2.35 -13.72 9.49
C ASP A 188 3.74 -13.22 9.10
N VAL A 189 4.76 -14.04 9.37
CA VAL A 189 6.15 -13.72 9.01
C VAL A 189 6.35 -13.55 7.50
N ARG A 190 5.42 -14.03 6.66
CA ARG A 190 5.42 -13.88 5.20
C ARG A 190 4.64 -12.65 4.73
N ASN A 191 4.15 -11.80 5.63
CA ASN A 191 3.48 -10.56 5.28
C ASN A 191 4.48 -9.52 4.77
N ASN A 192 4.74 -9.55 3.45
CA ASN A 192 5.68 -8.64 2.81
C ASN A 192 5.29 -7.16 2.94
N SER A 193 3.99 -6.86 3.09
CA SER A 193 3.54 -5.48 3.29
C SER A 193 3.98 -4.94 4.65
N ALA A 194 3.91 -5.76 5.70
CA ALA A 194 4.40 -5.39 7.03
C ALA A 194 5.94 -5.25 7.05
N TRP A 195 6.67 -6.14 6.36
CA TRP A 195 8.13 -5.99 6.16
C TRP A 195 8.49 -4.70 5.41
N SER A 196 7.75 -4.39 4.35
CA SER A 196 7.94 -3.14 3.60
C SER A 196 7.65 -1.92 4.47
N HIS A 197 6.62 -1.97 5.32
CA HIS A 197 6.28 -0.88 6.23
C HIS A 197 7.34 -0.73 7.33
N ARG A 198 7.83 -1.82 7.92
CA ARG A 198 8.96 -1.79 8.85
C ARG A 198 10.16 -1.09 8.23
N PHE A 199 10.52 -1.45 6.99
CA PHE A 199 11.64 -0.82 6.28
C PHE A 199 11.42 0.70 6.14
N PHE A 200 10.21 1.11 5.75
CA PHE A 200 9.83 2.50 5.68
C PHE A 200 9.98 3.23 7.03
N ILE A 201 9.43 2.67 8.13
CA ILE A 201 9.52 3.28 9.46
C ILE A 201 10.97 3.48 9.90
N VAL A 202 11.83 2.48 9.68
CA VAL A 202 13.23 2.55 10.13
C VAL A 202 14.09 3.46 9.25
N PHE A 203 13.90 3.39 7.93
CA PHE A 203 14.81 4.02 6.96
C PHE A 203 14.24 5.26 6.27
N SER A 204 13.07 5.75 6.69
CA SER A 204 12.49 7.03 6.24
C SER A 204 12.18 8.00 7.37
N ASP A 205 12.44 7.63 8.63
CA ASP A 205 12.35 8.54 9.78
C ASP A 205 13.38 9.68 9.65
N PRO A 206 12.95 10.96 9.55
CA PRO A 206 13.87 12.09 9.44
C PRO A 206 14.84 12.24 10.61
N ALA A 207 14.59 11.63 11.77
CA ALA A 207 15.55 11.61 12.87
C ALA A 207 16.77 10.74 12.56
N ASN A 208 16.57 9.64 11.82
CA ASN A 208 17.55 8.57 11.66
C ASN A 208 18.01 8.34 10.21
N ALA A 209 17.31 8.90 9.22
CA ALA A 209 17.58 8.70 7.80
C ALA A 209 17.69 10.03 7.04
N THR A 210 18.38 10.00 5.90
CA THR A 210 18.52 11.15 5.01
C THR A 210 17.26 11.28 4.14
N PRO A 211 16.55 12.43 4.16
CA PRO A 211 15.36 12.62 3.33
C PRO A 211 15.66 12.39 1.84
N GLY A 212 14.83 11.57 1.21
CA GLY A 212 14.98 11.23 -0.21
C GLY A 212 16.05 10.17 -0.52
N SER A 213 16.72 9.62 0.49
CA SER A 213 17.64 8.49 0.28
C SER A 213 16.89 7.29 -0.30
N LEU A 214 17.43 6.73 -1.38
CA LEU A 214 16.84 5.57 -2.04
C LEU A 214 16.94 4.32 -1.15
N SER A 215 15.99 3.40 -1.30
CA SER A 215 16.04 2.10 -0.60
C SER A 215 17.22 1.23 -1.03
N THR A 216 17.85 1.54 -2.15
CA THR A 216 18.92 0.76 -2.79
C THR A 216 20.30 1.43 -2.69
N GLU A 217 20.49 2.39 -1.79
CA GLU A 217 21.77 3.04 -1.56
C GLU A 217 22.14 3.09 -0.06
N HIS A 218 23.43 3.30 0.21
CA HIS A 218 23.93 3.51 1.56
C HIS A 218 23.52 4.90 2.08
N ASP A 219 23.09 4.94 3.33
CA ASP A 219 22.71 6.17 4.02
C ASP A 219 23.54 6.33 5.29
N PRO A 220 24.59 7.18 5.27
CA PRO A 220 25.52 7.32 6.39
C PRO A 220 24.88 7.92 7.65
N LYS A 221 23.65 8.45 7.54
CA LYS A 221 22.91 8.99 8.70
C LYS A 221 22.32 7.88 9.57
N VAL A 222 22.10 6.70 9.02
CA VAL A 222 21.57 5.55 9.78
C VAL A 222 22.70 4.98 10.63
N SER A 223 22.52 4.97 11.95
CA SER A 223 23.56 4.52 12.89
C SER A 223 23.85 3.02 12.77
N ALA A 224 25.07 2.63 13.11
CA ALA A 224 25.46 1.22 13.15
C ALA A 224 24.57 0.40 14.09
N ASP A 225 24.16 0.97 15.23
CA ASP A 225 23.27 0.31 16.20
C ASP A 225 21.90 -0.04 15.61
N ILE A 226 21.32 0.86 14.79
CA ILE A 226 20.07 0.57 14.07
C ILE A 226 20.28 -0.59 13.10
N ILE A 227 21.39 -0.57 12.35
CA ILE A 227 21.70 -1.65 11.40
C ILE A 227 21.90 -2.99 12.14
N ASP A 228 22.62 -3.01 13.27
CA ASP A 228 22.82 -4.22 14.07
C ASP A 228 21.50 -4.78 14.61
N ARG A 229 20.62 -3.90 15.13
CA ARG A 229 19.28 -4.28 15.57
C ARG A 229 18.47 -4.91 14.42
N GLU A 230 18.46 -4.28 13.25
CA GLU A 230 17.66 -4.75 12.11
C GLU A 230 18.21 -6.02 11.45
N VAL A 231 19.53 -6.18 11.41
CA VAL A 231 20.16 -7.45 10.98
C VAL A 231 19.72 -8.56 11.91
N LYS A 232 19.89 -8.38 13.23
CA LYS A 232 19.49 -9.38 14.23
C LYS A 232 18.00 -9.71 14.14
N TYR A 233 17.14 -8.72 14.01
CA TYR A 233 15.69 -8.93 13.84
C TYR A 233 15.39 -9.79 12.61
N ALA A 234 16.00 -9.47 11.45
CA ALA A 234 15.79 -10.25 10.24
C ALA A 234 16.32 -11.69 10.39
N GLU A 235 17.48 -11.89 11.01
CA GLU A 235 18.05 -13.21 11.29
C GLU A 235 17.10 -14.07 12.15
N GLU A 236 16.55 -13.50 13.21
CA GLU A 236 15.59 -14.18 14.09
C GLU A 236 14.35 -14.64 13.30
N LYS A 237 13.80 -13.79 12.42
CA LYS A 237 12.63 -14.17 11.59
C LYS A 237 12.98 -15.15 10.47
N ILE A 238 14.19 -15.10 9.91
CA ILE A 238 14.68 -16.09 8.93
C ILE A 238 14.69 -17.49 9.57
N LEU A 239 15.09 -17.61 10.84
CA LEU A 239 15.13 -18.91 11.52
C LEU A 239 13.76 -19.55 11.69
N LEU A 240 12.69 -18.75 11.80
CA LEU A 240 11.32 -19.24 11.87
C LEU A 240 10.84 -19.81 10.53
N ALA A 241 11.24 -19.21 9.42
CA ALA A 241 10.85 -19.62 8.08
C ALA A 241 11.99 -19.43 7.07
N PRO A 242 12.97 -20.35 6.99
CA PRO A 242 14.18 -20.15 6.18
C PRO A 242 13.92 -19.95 4.68
N GLN A 243 12.83 -20.53 4.16
CA GLN A 243 12.42 -20.41 2.76
C GLN A 243 11.47 -19.22 2.50
N ASN A 244 11.20 -18.37 3.50
CA ASN A 244 10.42 -17.14 3.31
C ASN A 244 11.29 -16.03 2.73
N GLN A 245 10.95 -15.53 1.54
CA GLN A 245 11.75 -14.51 0.85
C GLN A 245 11.75 -13.13 1.54
N SER A 246 10.66 -12.75 2.21
CA SER A 246 10.51 -11.39 2.76
C SER A 246 11.63 -10.95 3.71
N PRO A 247 11.99 -11.73 4.76
CA PRO A 247 13.07 -11.33 5.65
C PRO A 247 14.46 -11.37 4.99
N TRP A 248 14.69 -12.21 3.97
CA TRP A 248 15.94 -12.17 3.18
C TRP A 248 16.05 -10.89 2.35
N ASN A 249 14.95 -10.47 1.70
CA ASN A 249 14.91 -9.21 0.95
C ASN A 249 15.09 -8.02 1.90
N TYR A 250 14.44 -8.04 3.06
CA TYR A 250 14.59 -7.03 4.10
C TYR A 250 16.06 -6.92 4.56
N LEU A 251 16.69 -8.06 4.90
CA LEU A 251 18.08 -8.12 5.33
C LEU A 251 19.04 -7.54 4.28
N ARG A 252 18.83 -7.84 2.99
CA ARG A 252 19.61 -7.21 1.91
C ARG A 252 19.46 -5.69 1.91
N GLY A 253 18.24 -5.17 2.07
CA GLY A 253 17.98 -3.73 2.16
C GLY A 253 18.68 -3.09 3.36
N VAL A 254 18.63 -3.74 4.53
CA VAL A 254 19.32 -3.29 5.75
C VAL A 254 20.83 -3.18 5.54
N LEU A 255 21.45 -4.20 4.93
CA LEU A 255 22.89 -4.15 4.62
C LEU A 255 23.23 -3.02 3.67
N VAL A 256 22.42 -2.80 2.63
CA VAL A 256 22.61 -1.70 1.68
C VAL A 256 22.56 -0.35 2.40
N LYS A 257 21.51 -0.11 3.21
CA LYS A 257 21.37 1.13 4.00
C LYS A 257 22.55 1.35 4.95
N GLY A 258 23.08 0.28 5.54
CA GLY A 258 24.25 0.32 6.43
C GLY A 258 25.61 0.27 5.73
N GLY A 259 25.66 0.21 4.39
CA GLY A 259 26.92 0.11 3.64
C GLY A 259 27.70 -1.17 3.93
N ARG A 260 27.02 -2.22 4.42
CA ARG A 260 27.63 -3.48 4.84
C ARG A 260 27.73 -4.46 3.69
N LYS A 261 28.83 -5.20 3.67
CA LYS A 261 29.10 -6.25 2.70
C LYS A 261 28.30 -7.51 3.00
N VAL A 262 27.86 -8.21 1.95
CA VAL A 262 27.06 -9.44 2.11
C VAL A 262 27.87 -10.57 2.75
N GLY A 263 29.20 -10.53 2.61
CA GLY A 263 30.13 -11.44 3.27
C GLY A 263 29.96 -11.52 4.80
N SER A 264 29.43 -10.47 5.44
CA SER A 264 29.12 -10.47 6.88
C SER A 264 28.07 -11.52 7.28
N LEU A 265 27.24 -11.98 6.34
CA LEU A 265 26.17 -12.95 6.58
C LEU A 265 26.59 -14.41 6.41
N GLN A 266 27.87 -14.70 6.12
CA GLN A 266 28.30 -16.07 5.81
C GLN A 266 27.90 -17.07 6.89
N GLY A 267 28.15 -16.74 8.16
CA GLY A 267 27.82 -17.62 9.28
C GLY A 267 26.32 -17.91 9.41
N LEU A 268 25.45 -16.96 9.04
CA LEU A 268 24.00 -17.19 8.98
C LEU A 268 23.64 -18.12 7.82
N VAL A 269 24.15 -17.83 6.63
CA VAL A 269 23.81 -18.51 5.37
C VAL A 269 24.22 -19.99 5.41
N GLU A 270 25.41 -20.29 5.94
CA GLU A 270 25.95 -21.65 6.06
C GLU A 270 25.13 -22.55 7.01
N ARG A 271 24.25 -21.98 7.84
CA ARG A 271 23.30 -22.78 8.65
C ARG A 271 22.24 -23.49 7.81
N PHE A 272 21.98 -22.99 6.60
CA PHE A 272 20.91 -23.47 5.74
C PHE A 272 21.41 -24.27 4.53
N VAL A 273 22.72 -24.27 4.29
CA VAL A 273 23.35 -24.78 3.09
C VAL A 273 24.61 -25.58 3.47
N SER A 274 24.67 -26.86 3.12
CA SER A 274 25.87 -27.69 3.30
C SER A 274 26.07 -28.64 2.12
N ASP A 275 27.33 -29.04 1.92
CA ASP A 275 27.73 -30.10 0.98
C ASP A 275 27.26 -29.88 -0.47
N ILE A 276 27.27 -28.61 -0.92
CA ILE A 276 26.81 -28.23 -2.26
C ILE A 276 27.59 -28.98 -3.35
N GLY A 277 26.86 -29.63 -4.26
CA GLY A 277 27.43 -30.43 -5.34
C GLY A 277 27.90 -31.83 -4.93
N VAL A 278 27.81 -32.22 -3.66
CA VAL A 278 28.17 -33.57 -3.21
C VAL A 278 26.94 -34.49 -3.30
N GLU A 279 27.06 -35.54 -4.10
CA GLU A 279 25.98 -36.49 -4.33
C GLU A 279 25.62 -37.22 -3.03
N GLY A 280 24.31 -37.27 -2.71
CA GLY A 280 23.80 -37.95 -1.52
C GLY A 280 23.93 -37.17 -0.20
N SER A 281 24.74 -36.10 -0.12
CA SER A 281 24.89 -35.29 1.10
C SER A 281 24.47 -33.82 0.94
N GLU A 282 24.29 -33.31 -0.28
CA GLU A 282 23.85 -31.93 -0.52
C GLU A 282 22.55 -31.58 0.22
N LYS A 283 22.64 -30.59 1.12
CA LYS A 283 21.52 -30.12 1.93
C LYS A 283 21.30 -28.61 1.74
N VAL A 284 20.13 -28.25 1.24
CA VAL A 284 19.69 -26.86 1.13
C VAL A 284 18.30 -26.77 1.74
N THR A 285 18.18 -26.00 2.81
CA THR A 285 16.92 -25.71 3.50
C THR A 285 16.36 -24.32 3.15
N SER A 286 17.18 -23.49 2.50
CA SER A 286 16.77 -22.21 1.93
C SER A 286 17.48 -21.94 0.60
N SER A 287 16.71 -21.82 -0.49
CA SER A 287 17.26 -21.40 -1.78
C SER A 287 17.72 -19.95 -1.77
N HIS A 288 17.12 -19.11 -0.91
CA HIS A 288 17.55 -17.72 -0.71
C HIS A 288 18.92 -17.66 -0.03
N ALA A 289 19.16 -18.53 0.96
CA ALA A 289 20.49 -18.66 1.55
C ALA A 289 21.52 -19.12 0.50
N LEU A 290 21.20 -20.11 -0.35
CA LEU A 290 22.10 -20.54 -1.43
C LEU A 290 22.40 -19.42 -2.44
N GLU A 291 21.41 -18.57 -2.75
CA GLU A 291 21.59 -17.37 -3.57
C GLU A 291 22.54 -16.36 -2.91
N LEU A 292 22.38 -16.08 -1.61
CA LEU A 292 23.30 -15.21 -0.88
C LEU A 292 24.70 -15.82 -0.77
N LEU A 293 24.81 -17.14 -0.62
CA LEU A 293 26.11 -17.83 -0.56
C LEU A 293 26.90 -17.64 -1.86
N ALA A 294 26.21 -17.69 -3.01
CA ALA A 294 26.82 -17.39 -4.29
C ALA A 294 27.36 -15.94 -4.35
N ASP A 295 26.59 -14.97 -3.86
CA ASP A 295 27.01 -13.56 -3.80
C ASP A 295 28.22 -13.37 -2.86
N ILE A 296 28.25 -14.08 -1.72
CA ILE A 296 29.37 -14.06 -0.77
C ILE A 296 30.64 -14.64 -1.41
N TYR A 297 30.55 -15.78 -2.11
CA TYR A 297 31.70 -16.33 -2.80
C TYR A 297 32.20 -15.42 -3.92
N ALA A 298 31.29 -14.80 -4.69
CA ALA A 298 31.66 -13.82 -5.71
C ALA A 298 32.36 -12.58 -5.10
N GLU A 299 31.86 -12.06 -3.97
CA GLU A 299 32.49 -10.93 -3.26
C GLU A 299 33.93 -11.24 -2.80
N LYS A 300 34.21 -12.51 -2.49
CA LYS A 300 35.54 -13.01 -2.10
C LYS A 300 36.44 -13.38 -3.28
N GLY A 301 35.93 -13.35 -4.51
CA GLY A 301 36.64 -13.83 -5.70
C GLY A 301 36.69 -15.37 -5.82
N GLU A 302 35.90 -16.10 -5.04
CA GLU A 302 35.78 -17.56 -5.09
C GLU A 302 34.79 -17.99 -6.20
N ASN A 303 35.04 -17.55 -7.43
CA ASN A 303 34.10 -17.64 -8.56
C ASN A 303 33.66 -19.08 -8.88
N ASP A 304 34.52 -20.08 -8.69
CA ASP A 304 34.16 -21.49 -8.92
C ASP A 304 33.09 -21.96 -7.93
N LYS A 305 33.17 -21.54 -6.67
CA LYS A 305 32.16 -21.87 -5.65
C LYS A 305 30.87 -21.09 -5.87
N ALA A 306 30.98 -19.83 -6.31
CA ALA A 306 29.83 -19.03 -6.69
C ALA A 306 29.09 -19.66 -7.88
N ASP A 307 29.80 -20.03 -8.95
CA ASP A 307 29.24 -20.72 -10.12
C ASP A 307 28.57 -22.03 -9.74
N LEU A 308 29.19 -22.82 -8.86
CA LEU A 308 28.60 -24.06 -8.35
C LEU A 308 27.26 -23.78 -7.65
N CYS A 309 27.20 -22.81 -6.73
CA CYS A 309 25.95 -22.46 -6.04
C CYS A 309 24.84 -22.06 -7.04
N LEU A 310 25.16 -21.20 -8.01
CA LEU A 310 24.22 -20.74 -9.04
C LEU A 310 23.76 -21.89 -9.94
N LYS A 311 24.67 -22.79 -10.32
CA LYS A 311 24.35 -24.00 -11.08
C LYS A 311 23.36 -24.88 -10.32
N ARG A 312 23.59 -25.11 -9.02
CA ARG A 312 22.70 -25.92 -8.17
C ARG A 312 21.34 -25.27 -7.96
N LEU A 313 21.25 -23.94 -7.92
CA LEU A 313 19.97 -23.23 -7.98
C LEU A 313 19.22 -23.56 -9.27
N GLY A 314 19.85 -23.38 -10.44
CA GLY A 314 19.21 -23.64 -11.73
C GLY A 314 18.82 -25.10 -11.96
N GLU A 315 19.66 -26.06 -11.54
CA GLU A 315 19.43 -27.48 -11.83
C GLU A 315 18.44 -28.15 -10.86
N LYS A 316 18.40 -27.71 -9.60
CA LYS A 316 17.69 -28.43 -8.54
C LYS A 316 16.82 -27.55 -7.66
N TRP A 317 17.40 -26.51 -7.05
CA TRP A 317 16.76 -25.83 -5.91
C TRP A 317 15.81 -24.69 -6.30
N ASP A 318 15.91 -24.20 -7.52
CA ASP A 318 15.11 -23.08 -8.03
C ASP A 318 15.05 -23.05 -9.56
N ARG A 319 14.55 -24.16 -10.12
CA ARG A 319 14.54 -24.43 -11.55
C ARG A 319 13.70 -23.43 -12.36
N ILE A 320 12.69 -22.81 -11.74
CA ILE A 320 11.85 -21.81 -12.41
C ILE A 320 12.65 -20.57 -12.85
N ARG A 321 13.72 -20.22 -12.10
CA ARG A 321 14.64 -19.14 -12.43
C ARG A 321 15.91 -19.62 -13.16
N PHE A 322 15.91 -20.80 -13.79
CA PHE A 322 17.09 -21.36 -14.48
C PHE A 322 17.78 -20.36 -15.42
N GLY A 323 17.02 -19.69 -16.29
CA GLY A 323 17.59 -18.70 -17.23
C GLY A 323 18.25 -17.50 -16.53
N TYR A 324 17.70 -17.06 -15.38
CA TYR A 324 18.31 -16.03 -14.55
C TYR A 324 19.63 -16.50 -13.93
N TRP A 325 19.68 -17.75 -13.47
CA TRP A 325 20.90 -18.33 -12.92
C TRP A 325 22.00 -18.50 -13.96
N GLU A 326 21.67 -18.96 -15.17
CA GLU A 326 22.63 -19.04 -16.27
C GLU A 326 23.18 -17.67 -16.67
N TRP A 327 22.31 -16.64 -16.71
CA TRP A 327 22.75 -15.26 -16.91
C TRP A 327 23.72 -14.80 -15.82
N LYS A 328 23.40 -15.02 -14.54
CA LYS A 328 24.25 -14.61 -13.41
C LYS A 328 25.59 -15.35 -13.41
N ARG A 329 25.61 -16.64 -13.77
CA ARG A 329 26.83 -17.44 -13.97
C ARG A 329 27.71 -16.89 -15.07
N ALA A 330 27.12 -16.48 -16.19
CA ALA A 330 27.88 -15.84 -17.27
C ALA A 330 28.53 -14.52 -16.81
N SER A 331 27.83 -13.73 -15.99
CA SER A 331 28.36 -12.47 -15.44
C SER A 331 29.55 -12.65 -14.49
N LEU A 332 29.68 -13.79 -13.80
CA LEU A 332 30.85 -14.08 -12.95
C LEU A 332 32.17 -14.16 -13.73
N LYS A 333 32.11 -14.46 -15.05
CA LYS A 333 33.28 -14.61 -15.92
C LYS A 333 33.68 -13.31 -16.61
N SER A 334 32.84 -12.28 -16.53
CA SER A 334 33.03 -10.98 -17.21
C SER A 334 33.57 -9.88 -16.29
N ASN A 335 33.73 -10.18 -15.00
CA ASN A 335 34.43 -9.36 -14.00
C ASN A 335 35.75 -10.04 -13.64
#